data_AF-A0A374BMD3-F1
#
_entry.id   AF-A0A374BMD3-F1
#
_cell.length_a   1.000
_cell.length_b   1.000
_cell.length_c   1.000
_cell.angle_alpha   90.00
_cell.angle_beta   90.00
_cell.angle_gamma   90.00
#
_symmetry.space_group_name_H-M   'P 1'
#
loop_
_entity.id
_entity.type
_entity.pdbx_description
1 polymer ?
#
loop_
_entity_poly.entity_id
_entity_poly.type
_entity_poly.pdbx_seq_one_letter_code
_entity_poly.pdbx_strand_id
1 'polypeptide(L)' 'MKKSVTLSVSEERLSAIEMHLEQKNTTLAGELDKYIDQLYLKTVPQNVRDFIDMMSAKKPVRKQKITAPNEKKKKSEQ' A
#
# COMPACT_ATOMS: atom_id res chain seq x y z
N MET A 1 -5.15 2.74 12.43
CA MET A 1 -6.32 3.61 12.67
C MET A 1 -6.75 4.19 11.33
N LYS A 2 -8.03 4.13 10.96
CA LYS A 2 -8.52 4.73 9.71
C LYS A 2 -8.99 6.16 10.00
N LYS A 3 -8.70 7.10 9.09
CA LYS A 3 -9.26 8.46 9.12
C LYS A 3 -10.33 8.57 8.05
N SER A 4 -11.41 9.26 8.35
CA SER A 4 -12.50 9.54 7.40
C SER A 4 -12.28 10.88 6.71
N VAL A 5 -12.54 10.94 5.41
CA VAL A 5 -12.54 12.17 4.61
C VAL A 5 -13.94 12.33 4.01
N THR A 6 -14.56 13.48 4.21
CA THR A 6 -15.88 13.79 3.64
C THR A 6 -15.68 14.49 2.30
N LEU A 7 -16.38 14.02 1.26
CA LEU A 7 -16.38 14.61 -0.07
C LEU A 7 -17.78 15.14 -0.38
N SER A 8 -17.85 16.30 -1.03
CA SER A 8 -19.11 16.89 -1.49
C SER A 8 -19.14 16.90 -3.01
N VAL A 9 -20.25 16.45 -3.57
CA VAL A 9 -20.50 16.42 -5.02
C VAL A 9 -21.97 16.76 -5.25
N SER A 10 -22.28 17.36 -6.39
CA SER A 10 -23.67 17.61 -6.81
C SER A 10 -24.41 16.29 -7.04
N GLU A 11 -25.69 16.26 -6.68
CA GLU A 11 -26.56 15.09 -6.83
C GLU A 11 -26.57 14.53 -8.26
N GLU A 12 -26.70 15.38 -9.28
CA GLU A 12 -26.71 14.94 -10.68
C GLU A 12 -25.46 14.16 -11.09
N ARG A 13 -24.29 14.65 -10.64
CA ARG A 13 -23.01 13.99 -10.90
C ARG A 13 -22.89 12.68 -10.13
N LEU A 14 -23.40 12.63 -8.90
CA LEU A 14 -23.40 11.42 -8.09
C LEU A 14 -24.24 10.33 -8.75
N SER A 15 -25.48 10.65 -9.13
CA SER A 15 -26.38 9.70 -9.80
C SER A 15 -25.81 9.17 -11.11
N ALA A 16 -25.19 10.04 -11.91
CA ALA A 16 -24.52 9.61 -13.15
C ALA A 16 -23.35 8.65 -12.90
N ILE A 17 -22.58 8.88 -11.83
CA ILE A 17 -21.49 8.01 -11.42
C ILE A 17 -22.04 6.65 -10.96
N GLU A 18 -22.98 6.64 -10.02
CA GLU A 18 -23.56 5.41 -9.47
C GLU A 18 -24.15 4.52 -10.57
N MET A 19 -24.89 5.11 -11.50
CA MET A 19 -25.46 4.40 -12.65
C MET A 19 -24.39 3.71 -13.52
N HIS A 20 -23.25 4.38 -13.78
CA HIS A 20 -22.16 3.78 -14.56
C HIS A 20 -21.38 2.71 -13.77
N LEU A 21 -21.33 2.81 -12.45
CA LEU A 21 -20.67 1.83 -11.60
C LEU A 21 -21.49 0.54 -11.49
N GLU A 22 -22.82 0.65 -11.41
CA GLU A 22 -23.73 -0.50 -11.47
C GLU A 22 -23.57 -1.28 -12.79
N GLN A 23 -23.50 -0.58 -13.92
CA GLN A 23 -23.23 -1.20 -15.23
C GLN A 23 -21.91 -2.00 -15.24
N LYS A 24 -20.92 -1.55 -14.48
CA LYS A 24 -19.59 -2.18 -14.35
C LYS A 24 -19.51 -3.19 -13.20
N ASN A 25 -20.62 -3.45 -12.50
CA ASN A 25 -20.68 -4.31 -11.31
C ASN A 25 -19.66 -3.92 -10.23
N THR A 26 -19.46 -2.62 -10.04
CA THR A 26 -18.56 -2.07 -9.01
C THR A 26 -19.31 -1.06 -8.15
N THR A 27 -18.69 -0.61 -7.06
CA THR A 27 -19.28 0.34 -6.12
C THR A 27 -18.46 1.62 -6.05
N LEU A 28 -19.11 2.74 -5.71
CA LEU A 28 -18.44 4.03 -5.57
C LEU A 28 -17.33 3.98 -4.53
N ALA A 29 -17.60 3.37 -3.38
CA ALA A 29 -16.62 3.18 -2.32
C ALA A 29 -15.40 2.39 -2.80
N GLY A 30 -15.60 1.29 -3.53
CA GLY A 30 -14.51 0.46 -4.03
C GLY A 30 -13.63 1.18 -5.05
N GLU A 31 -14.22 1.99 -5.93
CA GLU A 31 -13.44 2.83 -6.86
C GLU A 31 -12.68 3.93 -6.12
N LEU A 32 -13.31 4.62 -5.17
CA LEU A 32 -12.66 5.66 -4.37
C LEU A 32 -11.48 5.09 -3.55
N ASP A 33 -11.63 3.90 -2.96
CA ASP A 33 -10.54 3.22 -2.25
C ASP A 33 -9.33 2.99 -3.18
N LYS A 34 -9.57 2.47 -4.40
CA LYS A 34 -8.51 2.29 -5.40
C LYS A 34 -7.85 3.61 -5.79
N TYR A 35 -8.64 4.68 -5.98
CA TYR A 35 -8.10 5.99 -6.33
C TYR A 35 -7.25 6.57 -5.20
N ILE A 36 -7.62 6.36 -3.94
CA ILE A 36 -6.84 6.79 -2.78
C ILE A 36 -5.52 6.03 -2.72
N ASP A 37 -5.52 4.71 -2.93
CA ASP A 37 -4.29 3.91 -2.97
C ASP A 37 -3.36 4.37 -4.10
N GLN A 38 -3.91 4.57 -5.30
CA GLN A 38 -3.14 5.10 -6.42
C GLN A 38 -2.62 6.51 -6.16
N LEU A 39 -3.42 7.37 -5.52
CA LEU A 39 -3.01 8.73 -5.15
C LEU A 39 -1.85 8.70 -4.18
N TYR A 40 -1.87 7.82 -3.17
CA TYR A 40 -0.75 7.62 -2.25
C TYR A 40 0.50 7.16 -2.99
N LEU A 41 0.37 6.19 -3.90
CA LEU A 41 1.49 5.66 -4.68
C LEU A 41 2.09 6.67 -5.68
N LYS A 42 1.29 7.60 -6.20
CA LYS A 42 1.77 8.63 -7.14
C LYS A 42 2.31 9.87 -6.44
N THR A 43 1.72 10.24 -5.31
CA THR A 43 2.01 11.51 -4.63
C THR A 43 3.10 11.37 -3.59
N VAL A 44 3.20 10.23 -2.91
CA VAL A 44 4.18 10.01 -1.84
C VAL A 44 5.40 9.30 -2.43
N PRO A 45 6.61 9.90 -2.38
CA PRO A 45 7.83 9.25 -2.85
C PRO A 45 8.13 7.93 -2.13
N GLN A 46 8.84 7.01 -2.80
CA GLN A 46 9.12 5.66 -2.27
C GLN A 46 9.79 5.70 -0.89
N ASN A 47 10.81 6.53 -0.69
CA ASN A 47 11.52 6.67 0.58
C ASN A 47 10.60 7.09 1.75
N VAL A 48 9.58 7.90 1.47
CA VAL A 48 8.60 8.32 2.48
C VAL A 48 7.62 7.18 2.78
N ARG A 49 7.20 6.41 1.77
CA ARG A 49 6.37 5.21 1.97
C ARG A 49 7.08 4.16 2.81
N ASP A 50 8.34 3.87 2.49
CA ASP A 50 9.17 2.92 3.22
C ASP A 50 9.32 3.33 4.69
N PHE A 51 9.46 4.64 4.95
CA PHE A 51 9.51 5.17 6.32
C PHE A 51 8.18 4.99 7.07
N ILE A 52 7.04 5.23 6.40
CA ILE A 52 5.70 5.01 6.96
C ILE A 52 5.47 3.53 7.26
N ASP A 53 5.88 2.64 6.36
CA ASP A 53 5.77 1.20 6.53
C ASP A 53 6.65 0.72 7.70
N MET A 54 7.89 1.22 7.80
CA MET A 54 8.79 0.93 8.92
C MET A 54 8.23 1.43 10.27
N MET A 55 7.66 2.63 10.31
CA MET A 55 7.00 3.19 11.52
C MET A 55 5.74 2.41 11.89
N SER A 56 4.94 2.00 10.90
CA SER A 56 3.73 1.20 11.10
C SER A 56 4.06 -0.24 11.50
N ALA A 57 5.19 -0.78 11.05
CA ALA A 57 5.70 -2.10 11.35
C ALA A 57 6.45 -2.19 12.70
N LYS A 58 6.47 -1.15 13.54
CA LYS A 58 6.91 -1.22 14.95
C LYS A 58 5.97 -2.06 15.86
N LYS A 59 5.48 -3.20 15.35
CA LYS A 59 5.32 -4.42 16.15
C LYS A 59 6.73 -5.03 16.30
N PRO A 60 7.08 -5.64 17.45
CA PRO A 60 8.46 -6.00 17.74
C PRO A 60 9.00 -6.94 16.65
N VAL A 61 10.09 -6.51 16.01
CA VAL A 61 10.80 -7.27 14.98
C VAL A 61 11.15 -8.63 15.57
N ARG A 62 10.40 -9.67 15.21
CA ARG A 62 10.86 -11.05 15.38
C ARG A 62 12.04 -11.22 14.42
N LYS A 63 13.22 -11.06 15.00
CA LYS A 63 14.56 -11.41 14.51
C LYS A 63 14.50 -12.28 13.25
N GLN A 64 14.71 -11.67 12.09
CA GLN A 64 15.16 -12.44 10.93
C GLN A 64 16.60 -12.84 11.22
N LYS A 65 16.74 -14.10 11.61
CA LYS A 65 18.00 -14.81 11.80
C LYS A 65 18.77 -14.69 10.48
N ILE A 66 19.77 -13.83 10.46
CA ILE A 66 20.78 -13.77 9.41
C ILE A 66 21.38 -15.18 9.34
N THR A 67 21.03 -15.93 8.31
CA THR A 67 21.76 -17.14 7.92
C THR A 67 23.13 -16.67 7.46
N ALA A 68 24.16 -17.02 8.23
CA ALA A 68 25.55 -16.68 7.95
C ALA A 68 25.95 -17.09 6.52
N PRO A 69 26.76 -16.29 5.81
CA PRO A 69 27.29 -16.67 4.50
C PRO A 69 28.21 -17.88 4.61
N ASN A 70 27.93 -18.83 3.73
CA ASN A 70 28.68 -20.02 3.38
C ASN A 70 30.19 -19.75 3.16
N GLU A 71 31.05 -20.09 4.12
CA GLU A 71 32.50 -20.16 3.90
C GLU A 71 32.87 -21.48 3.19
N LYS A 72 32.96 -21.41 1.86
CA LYS A 72 33.75 -22.38 1.09
C LYS A 72 35.15 -21.82 0.84
N LYS A 73 36.14 -22.69 1.11
CA LYS A 73 37.53 -22.75 0.59
C LYS A 73 38.66 -22.09 1.41
N LYS A 74 39.48 -22.96 2.02
CA LYS A 74 40.96 -22.95 1.91
C LYS A 74 41.48 -24.35 2.26
N LYS A 75 41.78 -25.16 1.23
CA LYS A 75 43.12 -25.42 0.67
C LYS A 75 43.91 -26.39 1.55
N SER A 76 43.83 -27.67 1.17
CA SER A 76 44.75 -28.74 1.57
C SER A 76 46.15 -28.34 1.13
N GLU A 77 47.07 -28.24 2.08
CA GLU A 77 48.50 -28.14 1.82
C GLU A 77 49.12 -29.54 1.89
N GLN A 78 50.24 -29.67 1.19
CA GLN A 78 51.03 -30.88 0.89
C GLN A 78 51.38 -31.76 2.08
#